data_AF-A0A7S4L388-F1
#
_entry.id   AF-A0A7S4L388-F1
#
_cell.length_a   1.000
_cell.length_b   1.000
_cell.length_c   1.000
_cell.angle_alpha   90.00
_cell.angle_beta   90.00
_cell.angle_gamma   90.00
#
_symmetry.space_group_name_H-M   'P 1'
#
loop_
_entity.id
_entity.type
_entity.pdbx_description
1 polymer ?
#
loop_
_entity_poly.entity_id
_entity_poly.type
_entity_poly.pdbx_seq_one_letter_code
_entity_poly.pdbx_strand_id
1 'polypeptide(L)'
;APAFFFVTWLLIAILLQKFNVKLPICCGRACFVLIFLLLFLLVLVCFLLFAGEISISVLLADFCMAPDENFLDFFSGTSEIIAKYYVTCEVPPEVYEEIEDFIETTRIVVEAANETRGTDVAEEIDQIIDDFQEYIEEFIETFGLIGCRRINGYYVDIVYDSLCDSLVGNAVLAWSGLVVASIFICPLYIIYDQ
;
A
#
# COMPACT_ATOMS: atom_id res chain seq x y z
N ALA A 1 18.37 16.85 11.22
CA ALA A 1 19.13 15.59 11.35
C ALA A 1 20.56 15.77 11.90
N PRO A 2 21.51 16.48 11.25
CA PRO A 2 22.93 16.46 11.65
C PRO A 2 23.21 17.08 13.03
N ALA A 3 22.44 18.10 13.43
CA ALA A 3 22.58 18.74 14.73
C ALA A 3 22.26 17.81 15.91
N PHE A 4 21.26 16.92 15.77
CA PHE A 4 20.91 15.95 16.80
C PHE A 4 22.03 14.91 16.99
N PHE A 5 22.67 14.50 15.89
CA PHE A 5 23.84 13.60 15.93
C PHE A 5 25.07 14.28 16.53
N PHE A 6 25.31 15.54 16.21
CA PHE A 6 26.38 16.30 16.86
C PHE A 6 26.12 16.38 18.37
N VAL A 7 24.88 16.64 18.79
CA VAL A 7 24.52 16.71 20.21
C VAL A 7 24.60 15.36 20.91
N THR A 8 24.16 14.26 20.30
CA THR A 8 24.29 12.92 20.91
C THR A 8 25.74 12.43 20.96
N TRP A 9 26.53 12.64 19.91
CA TRP A 9 27.97 12.35 19.93
C TRP A 9 28.72 13.23 20.93
N LEU A 10 28.37 14.52 21.04
CA LEU A 10 28.95 15.43 22.01
C LEU A 10 28.57 15.02 23.44
N LEU A 11 27.32 14.61 23.69
CA LEU A 11 26.87 14.09 24.98
C LEU A 11 27.57 12.77 25.34
N ILE A 12 27.70 11.84 24.40
CA ILE A 12 28.47 10.61 24.60
C ILE A 12 29.94 10.93 24.90
N ALA A 13 30.56 11.83 24.15
CA ALA A 13 31.94 12.26 24.39
C ALA A 13 32.13 12.93 25.76
N ILE A 14 31.19 13.81 26.16
CA ILE A 14 31.20 14.47 27.47
C ILE A 14 31.00 13.44 28.60
N LEU A 15 30.10 12.47 28.43
CA LEU A 15 29.88 11.38 29.38
C LEU A 15 31.13 10.52 29.54
N LEU A 16 31.78 10.15 28.44
CA LEU A 16 33.03 9.39 28.46
C LEU A 16 34.19 10.18 29.10
N GLN A 17 34.21 11.51 28.95
CA GLN A 17 35.20 12.38 29.58
C GLN A 17 34.97 12.52 31.10
N LYS A 18 33.71 12.47 31.55
CA LYS A 18 33.32 12.49 32.97
C LYS A 18 33.57 11.13 33.65
N PHE A 19 33.34 10.02 32.94
CA PHE A 19 33.69 8.66 33.36
C PHE A 19 35.18 8.35 33.18
N ASN A 20 36.06 9.28 33.55
CA ASN A 20 37.50 9.04 33.75
C ASN A 20 37.71 8.16 35.00
N VAL A 21 37.06 7.00 34.97
CA VAL A 21 37.13 5.92 35.94
C VAL A 21 38.55 5.40 35.83
N LYS A 22 39.24 5.43 36.97
CA LYS A 22 40.51 4.75 37.19
C LYS A 22 40.30 3.24 37.07
N LEU A 23 40.05 2.73 35.86
CA LEU A 23 40.01 1.30 35.58
C LEU A 23 41.46 0.79 35.42
N PRO A 24 41.80 -0.38 35.99
CA PRO A 24 43.14 -0.93 35.94
C PRO A 24 43.63 -1.07 34.49
N ILE A 25 44.83 -0.52 34.27
CA ILE A 25 45.41 -0.08 33.00
C ILE A 25 45.55 -1.19 31.93
N CYS A 26 45.48 -2.47 32.31
CA CYS A 26 45.62 -3.59 31.36
C CYS A 26 44.30 -4.16 30.83
N CYS A 27 43.16 -3.96 31.52
CA CYS A 27 41.85 -4.48 31.09
C CYS A 27 40.86 -3.35 30.70
N GLY A 28 41.10 -2.13 31.19
CA GLY A 28 40.24 -0.96 30.92
C GLY A 28 40.23 -0.50 29.47
N ARG A 29 41.36 -0.56 28.75
CA ARG A 29 41.42 -0.14 27.32
C ARG A 29 40.63 -1.09 26.40
N ALA A 30 40.69 -2.38 26.64
CA ALA A 30 39.94 -3.37 25.85
C ALA A 30 38.43 -3.30 26.13
N CYS A 31 38.02 -3.18 27.39
CA CYS A 31 36.61 -2.96 27.74
C CYS A 31 36.08 -1.63 27.16
N PHE A 32 36.87 -0.56 27.21
CA PHE A 32 36.48 0.74 26.65
C PHE A 32 36.26 0.67 25.14
N VAL A 33 37.17 0.03 24.40
CA VAL A 33 37.02 -0.18 22.95
C VAL A 33 35.79 -1.04 22.63
N LEU A 34 35.53 -2.08 23.44
CA LEU A 34 34.40 -2.99 23.22
C LEU A 34 33.05 -2.31 23.50
N ILE A 35 32.94 -1.50 24.56
CA ILE A 35 31.76 -0.68 24.84
C ILE A 35 31.53 0.34 23.72
N PHE A 36 32.59 1.00 23.25
CA PHE A 36 32.50 1.97 22.15
C PHE A 36 32.05 1.31 20.85
N LEU A 37 32.57 0.11 20.55
CA LEU A 37 32.19 -0.65 19.37
C LEU A 37 30.73 -1.11 19.45
N LEU A 38 30.26 -1.55 20.62
CA LEU A 38 28.84 -1.89 20.85
C LEU A 38 27.91 -0.69 20.70
N LEU A 39 28.27 0.47 21.26
CA LEU A 39 27.50 1.70 21.12
C LEU A 39 27.46 2.18 19.67
N PHE A 40 28.59 2.10 18.96
CA PHE A 40 28.64 2.42 17.53
C PHE A 40 27.74 1.49 16.71
N LEU A 41 27.79 0.19 16.98
CA LEU A 41 26.95 -0.80 16.29
C LEU A 41 25.46 -0.55 16.58
N LEU A 42 25.10 -0.22 17.82
CA LEU A 42 23.73 0.13 18.19
C LEU A 42 23.25 1.37 17.44
N VAL A 43 24.05 2.44 17.39
CA VAL A 43 23.71 3.65 16.63
C VAL A 43 23.57 3.35 15.14
N LEU A 44 24.45 2.51 14.59
CA LEU A 44 24.41 2.10 13.18
C LEU A 44 23.15 1.30 12.86
N VAL A 45 22.74 0.36 13.72
CA VAL A 45 21.48 -0.39 13.57
C VAL A 45 20.29 0.55 13.62
N CYS A 46 20.23 1.47 14.58
CA CYS A 46 19.17 2.48 14.64
C CYS A 46 19.12 3.36 13.39
N PHE A 47 20.27 3.70 12.81
CA PHE A 47 20.34 4.47 11.57
C PHE A 47 19.83 3.68 10.37
N LEU A 48 20.19 2.40 10.24
CA LEU A 48 19.68 1.55 9.16
C LEU A 48 18.16 1.35 9.26
N LEU A 49 17.63 1.17 10.47
CA LEU A 49 16.19 1.08 10.71
C LEU A 49 15.48 2.39 10.34
N PHE A 50 16.06 3.53 10.71
CA PHE A 50 15.54 4.85 10.34
C PHE A 50 15.55 5.09 8.83
N ALA A 51 16.68 4.77 8.17
CA ALA A 51 16.79 4.90 6.73
C ALA A 51 15.76 4.02 6.01
N GLY A 52 15.58 2.77 6.46
CA GLY A 52 14.59 1.85 5.92
C GLY A 52 13.16 2.35 6.09
N GLU A 53 12.82 2.87 7.27
CA GLU A 53 11.47 3.37 7.55
C GLU A 53 11.14 4.66 6.78
N ILE A 54 12.10 5.58 6.60
CA ILE A 54 11.93 6.72 5.70
C ILE A 54 11.77 6.25 4.25
N SER A 55 12.58 5.30 3.78
CA SER A 55 12.44 4.79 2.42
C SER A 55 11.06 4.17 2.17
N ILE A 56 10.56 3.37 3.11
CA ILE A 56 9.21 2.78 3.02
C ILE A 56 8.14 3.88 3.06
N SER A 57 8.28 4.88 3.93
CA SER A 57 7.31 5.98 4.05
C SER A 57 7.26 6.84 2.78
N VAL A 58 8.40 7.10 2.13
CA VAL A 58 8.46 7.82 0.86
C VAL A 58 7.80 6.98 -0.25
N LEU A 59 8.11 5.69 -0.34
CA LEU A 59 7.50 4.80 -1.33
C LEU A 59 5.97 4.70 -1.14
N LEU A 60 5.51 4.61 0.11
CA LEU A 60 4.08 4.61 0.41
C LEU A 60 3.43 5.96 0.12
N ALA A 61 4.11 7.08 0.40
CA ALA A 61 3.62 8.40 0.06
C ALA A 61 3.44 8.58 -1.45
N ASP A 62 4.41 8.13 -2.25
CA ASP A 62 4.32 8.14 -3.71
C ASP A 62 3.18 7.23 -4.21
N PHE A 63 3.04 6.03 -3.62
CA PHE A 63 1.94 5.12 -3.92
C PHE A 63 0.58 5.76 -3.61
N CYS A 64 0.44 6.42 -2.45
CA CYS A 64 -0.79 7.03 -1.96
C CYS A 64 -1.16 8.35 -2.65
N MET A 65 -0.31 8.93 -3.52
CA MET A 65 -0.70 10.07 -4.36
C MET A 65 -1.67 9.66 -5.47
N ALA A 66 -1.54 8.44 -5.98
CA ALA A 66 -2.40 7.87 -7.02
C ALA A 66 -2.61 6.37 -6.76
N PRO A 67 -3.29 6.00 -5.65
CA PRO A 67 -3.36 4.61 -5.18
C PRO A 67 -4.09 3.70 -6.17
N ASP A 68 -5.07 4.23 -6.90
CA ASP A 68 -5.82 3.47 -7.91
C ASP A 68 -4.91 3.12 -9.11
N GLU A 69 -4.25 4.12 -9.70
CA GLU A 69 -3.34 3.93 -10.83
C GLU A 69 -2.17 3.01 -10.48
N ASN A 70 -1.52 3.26 -9.34
CA ASN A 70 -0.40 2.45 -8.88
C ASN A 70 -0.83 1.02 -8.52
N PHE A 71 -2.06 0.80 -8.05
CA PHE A 71 -2.58 -0.54 -7.79
C PHE A 71 -2.87 -1.29 -9.09
N LEU A 72 -3.40 -0.60 -10.10
CA LEU A 72 -3.73 -1.19 -11.41
C LEU A 72 -2.47 -1.53 -12.22
N ASP A 73 -1.39 -0.77 -12.08
CA ASP A 73 -0.08 -1.05 -12.72
C ASP A 73 0.53 -2.41 -12.33
N PHE A 74 0.08 -3.03 -11.24
CA PHE A 74 0.51 -4.39 -10.85
C PHE A 74 -0.18 -5.50 -11.63
N PHE A 75 -1.30 -5.20 -12.28
CA PHE A 75 -2.09 -6.15 -13.05
C PHE A 75 -1.85 -5.96 -14.54
N SER A 76 -2.07 -7.02 -15.32
CA SER A 76 -1.97 -6.94 -16.78
C SER A 76 -2.95 -7.89 -17.46
N GLY A 77 -3.39 -7.51 -18.66
CA GLY A 77 -4.33 -8.29 -19.46
C GLY A 77 -5.69 -8.42 -18.78
N THR A 78 -6.30 -9.61 -18.80
CA THR A 78 -7.65 -9.83 -18.23
C THR A 78 -7.75 -9.53 -16.74
N SER A 79 -6.64 -9.65 -16.00
CA SER A 79 -6.63 -9.34 -14.56
C SER A 79 -6.76 -7.84 -14.26
N GLU A 80 -6.30 -7.00 -15.18
CA GLU A 80 -6.39 -5.53 -15.08
C GLU A 80 -7.83 -5.05 -15.22
N ILE A 81 -8.58 -5.62 -16.16
CA ILE A 81 -10.00 -5.31 -16.41
C ILE A 81 -10.83 -5.60 -15.15
N ILE A 82 -10.60 -6.77 -14.53
CA ILE A 82 -11.27 -7.18 -13.29
C ILE A 82 -10.84 -6.30 -12.11
N ALA A 83 -9.56 -5.97 -11.99
CA ALA A 83 -9.06 -5.09 -10.94
C ALA A 83 -9.65 -3.68 -11.06
N LYS A 84 -9.69 -3.12 -12.27
CA LYS A 84 -10.27 -1.81 -12.58
C LYS A 84 -11.73 -1.77 -12.19
N TYR A 85 -12.49 -2.80 -12.56
CA TYR A 85 -13.89 -2.93 -12.17
C TYR A 85 -14.09 -2.88 -10.65
N TYR A 86 -13.26 -3.57 -9.86
CA TYR A 86 -13.39 -3.57 -8.39
C TYR A 86 -12.88 -2.29 -7.72
N VAL A 87 -11.98 -1.55 -8.37
CA VAL A 87 -11.46 -0.27 -7.87
C VAL A 87 -12.42 0.88 -8.19
N THR A 88 -12.96 0.94 -9.41
CA THR A 88 -13.81 2.07 -9.84
C THR A 88 -15.30 1.80 -9.65
N CYS A 89 -15.71 0.53 -9.52
CA CYS A 89 -17.11 0.10 -9.63
C CYS A 89 -17.80 0.51 -10.92
N GLU A 90 -17.01 0.77 -11.96
CA GLU A 90 -17.50 1.02 -13.31
C GLU A 90 -17.20 -0.20 -14.17
N VAL A 91 -18.21 -0.64 -14.91
CA VAL A 91 -18.06 -1.72 -15.87
C VAL A 91 -17.11 -1.25 -16.97
N PRO A 92 -15.99 -1.97 -17.20
CA PRO A 92 -15.02 -1.56 -18.21
C PRO A 92 -15.65 -1.55 -19.60
N PRO A 93 -15.29 -0.59 -20.46
CA PRO A 93 -15.84 -0.51 -21.82
C PRO A 93 -15.58 -1.80 -22.63
N GLU A 94 -14.48 -2.52 -22.35
CA GLU A 94 -14.17 -3.79 -23.02
C GLU A 94 -15.26 -4.86 -22.79
N VAL A 95 -15.96 -4.83 -21.65
CA VAL A 95 -17.05 -5.77 -21.36
C VAL A 95 -18.29 -5.45 -22.19
N TYR A 96 -18.57 -4.16 -22.41
CA TYR A 96 -19.67 -3.74 -23.28
C TYR A 96 -19.38 -4.12 -24.75
N GLU A 97 -18.13 -3.96 -25.20
CA GLU A 97 -17.72 -4.37 -26.55
C GLU A 97 -17.90 -5.88 -26.77
N GLU A 98 -17.57 -6.73 -25.80
CA GLU A 98 -17.79 -8.18 -25.91
C GLU A 98 -19.29 -8.56 -25.95
N ILE A 99 -20.13 -7.82 -25.21
CA ILE A 99 -21.59 -8.03 -25.22
C ILE A 99 -22.17 -7.60 -26.58
N GLU A 100 -21.75 -6.45 -27.10
CA GLU A 100 -22.15 -5.98 -28.43
C GLU A 100 -21.73 -6.96 -29.52
N ASP A 101 -20.50 -7.48 -29.49
CA ASP A 101 -20.00 -8.45 -30.48
C ASP A 101 -20.77 -9.79 -30.40
N PHE A 102 -21.14 -10.23 -29.19
CA PHE A 102 -22.00 -11.40 -28.99
C PHE A 102 -23.40 -11.18 -29.56
N ILE A 103 -24.00 -10.01 -29.34
CA ILE A 103 -25.31 -9.63 -29.87
C ILE A 103 -25.27 -9.56 -31.41
N GLU A 104 -24.26 -8.90 -31.98
CA GLU A 104 -24.04 -8.79 -33.43
C GLU A 104 -23.89 -10.18 -34.06
N THR A 105 -23.06 -11.04 -33.47
CA THR A 105 -22.86 -12.42 -33.93
C THR A 105 -24.16 -13.22 -33.88
N THR A 106 -24.93 -13.07 -32.80
CA THR A 106 -26.22 -13.74 -32.65
C THR A 106 -27.21 -13.27 -33.71
N ARG A 107 -27.26 -11.96 -33.99
CA ARG A 107 -28.12 -11.38 -35.03
C ARG A 107 -27.79 -11.91 -36.41
N ILE A 108 -26.50 -12.00 -36.77
CA ILE A 108 -26.04 -12.59 -38.04
C ILE A 108 -26.47 -14.05 -38.18
N VAL A 109 -26.35 -14.84 -37.10
CA VAL A 109 -26.77 -16.26 -37.10
C VAL A 109 -28.28 -16.39 -37.30
N VAL A 110 -29.05 -15.50 -36.69
CA VAL A 110 -30.52 -15.47 -36.79
C VAL A 110 -30.96 -15.05 -38.17
N GLU A 111 -30.33 -14.04 -38.76
CA GLU A 111 -30.62 -13.56 -40.11
C GLU A 111 -30.34 -14.66 -41.15
N ALA A 112 -29.22 -15.38 -41.01
CA ALA A 112 -28.90 -16.55 -41.83
C ALA A 112 -29.88 -17.72 -41.65
N ALA A 113 -30.42 -17.92 -40.44
CA ALA A 113 -31.44 -18.92 -40.16
C ALA A 113 -32.82 -18.54 -40.73
N ASN A 114 -33.12 -17.25 -40.79
CA ASN A 114 -34.37 -16.71 -41.34
C ASN A 114 -34.47 -16.93 -42.85
N GLU A 115 -33.36 -16.72 -43.58
CA GLU A 115 -33.26 -17.03 -45.01
C GLU A 115 -33.56 -18.51 -45.34
N THR A 116 -33.37 -19.41 -44.37
CA THR A 116 -33.57 -20.85 -44.54
C THR A 116 -34.93 -21.39 -44.04
N ARG A 117 -35.61 -20.70 -43.11
CA ARG A 117 -36.84 -21.22 -42.45
C ARG A 117 -38.11 -20.38 -42.60
N GLY A 118 -38.02 -19.16 -43.14
CA GLY A 118 -39.17 -18.26 -43.34
C GLY A 118 -39.39 -17.27 -42.18
N THR A 119 -40.03 -16.14 -42.53
CA THR A 119 -40.02 -14.86 -41.81
C THR A 119 -40.59 -14.85 -40.38
N ASP A 120 -41.48 -15.78 -40.04
CA ASP A 120 -42.15 -15.78 -38.71
C ASP A 120 -41.18 -16.09 -37.55
N VAL A 121 -40.03 -16.72 -37.83
CA VAL A 121 -39.04 -17.10 -36.79
C VAL A 121 -38.11 -15.95 -36.44
N ALA A 122 -37.86 -15.00 -37.34
CA ALA A 122 -36.96 -13.89 -37.04
C ALA A 122 -37.57 -12.84 -36.12
N GLU A 123 -38.85 -12.52 -36.28
CA GLU A 123 -39.51 -11.51 -35.45
C GLU A 123 -39.59 -11.95 -33.97
N GLU A 124 -39.78 -13.25 -33.73
CA GLU A 124 -39.79 -13.85 -32.39
C GLU A 124 -38.38 -13.91 -31.78
N ILE A 125 -37.33 -14.06 -32.59
CA ILE A 125 -35.95 -14.08 -32.10
C ILE A 125 -35.38 -12.67 -31.90
N ASP A 126 -35.72 -11.70 -32.74
CA ASP A 126 -35.32 -10.30 -32.53
C ASP A 126 -35.89 -9.78 -31.19
N GLN A 127 -37.14 -10.13 -30.85
CA GLN A 127 -37.69 -9.84 -29.52
C GLN A 127 -36.90 -10.52 -28.39
N ILE A 128 -36.48 -11.77 -28.57
CA ILE A 128 -35.66 -12.47 -27.56
C ILE A 128 -34.28 -11.82 -27.41
N ILE A 129 -33.68 -11.32 -28.49
CA ILE A 129 -32.39 -10.60 -28.44
C ILE A 129 -32.55 -9.28 -27.68
N ASP A 130 -33.60 -8.51 -27.98
CA ASP A 130 -33.89 -7.25 -27.30
C ASP A 130 -34.18 -7.48 -25.80
N ASP A 131 -35.01 -8.47 -25.46
CA ASP A 131 -35.30 -8.86 -24.07
C ASP A 131 -34.02 -9.34 -23.34
N PHE A 132 -33.14 -10.06 -24.05
CA PHE A 132 -31.87 -10.54 -23.50
C PHE A 132 -30.88 -9.40 -23.26
N GLN A 133 -30.86 -8.39 -24.14
CA GLN A 133 -30.04 -7.19 -23.99
C GLN A 133 -30.48 -6.38 -22.78
N GLU A 134 -31.80 -6.15 -22.62
CA GLU A 134 -32.36 -5.47 -21.43
C GLU A 134 -32.04 -6.25 -20.14
N TYR A 135 -32.17 -7.58 -20.17
CA TYR A 135 -31.83 -8.41 -19.02
C TYR A 135 -30.34 -8.38 -18.66
N ILE A 136 -29.44 -8.34 -19.66
CA ILE A 136 -28.00 -8.22 -19.41
C ILE A 136 -27.67 -6.85 -18.81
N GLU A 137 -28.24 -5.77 -19.33
CA GLU A 137 -28.04 -4.42 -18.78
C GLU A 137 -28.51 -4.35 -17.32
N GLU A 138 -29.71 -4.86 -17.01
CA GLU A 138 -30.24 -4.91 -15.65
C GLU A 138 -29.41 -5.82 -14.73
N PHE A 139 -28.92 -6.95 -15.24
CA PHE A 139 -28.07 -7.87 -14.50
C PHE A 139 -26.72 -7.23 -14.16
N ILE A 140 -26.08 -6.56 -15.13
CA ILE A 140 -24.81 -5.87 -14.94
C ILE A 140 -24.96 -4.71 -13.96
N GLU A 141 -26.02 -3.91 -14.09
CA GLU A 141 -26.28 -2.81 -13.16
C GLU A 141 -26.51 -3.36 -11.75
N THR A 142 -27.38 -4.36 -11.59
CA THR A 142 -27.80 -4.85 -10.28
C THR A 142 -26.73 -5.71 -9.60
N PHE A 143 -26.31 -6.80 -10.23
CA PHE A 143 -25.34 -7.73 -9.65
C PHE A 143 -23.93 -7.18 -9.69
N GLY A 144 -23.62 -6.39 -10.72
CA GLY A 144 -22.34 -5.73 -10.80
C GLY A 144 -22.14 -4.75 -9.64
N LEU A 145 -23.04 -3.78 -9.46
CA LEU A 145 -22.90 -2.79 -8.40
C LEU A 145 -22.87 -3.42 -6.99
N ILE A 146 -23.66 -4.47 -6.75
CA ILE A 146 -23.67 -5.18 -5.46
C ILE A 146 -22.35 -5.92 -5.21
N GLY A 147 -21.82 -6.60 -6.24
CA GLY A 147 -20.55 -7.31 -6.16
C GLY A 147 -19.37 -6.35 -5.96
N CYS A 148 -19.35 -5.24 -6.70
CA CYS A 148 -18.28 -4.27 -6.58
C CYS A 148 -18.29 -3.57 -5.24
N ARG A 149 -19.43 -3.04 -4.78
CA ARG A 149 -19.49 -2.25 -3.53
C ARG A 149 -18.97 -3.03 -2.32
N ARG A 150 -19.11 -4.36 -2.30
CA ARG A 150 -18.52 -5.22 -1.25
C ARG A 150 -17.01 -5.33 -1.38
N ILE A 151 -16.47 -5.57 -2.57
CA ILE A 151 -15.02 -5.77 -2.78
C ILE A 151 -14.27 -4.44 -2.73
N ASN A 152 -14.84 -3.39 -3.30
CA ASN A 152 -14.34 -2.03 -3.20
C ASN A 152 -14.23 -1.57 -1.73
N GLY A 153 -15.20 -1.92 -0.88
CA GLY A 153 -15.10 -1.65 0.56
C GLY A 153 -13.83 -2.24 1.19
N TYR A 154 -13.48 -3.49 0.86
CA TYR A 154 -12.22 -4.08 1.32
C TYR A 154 -10.99 -3.39 0.73
N TYR A 155 -11.05 -2.96 -0.53
CA TYR A 155 -9.98 -2.19 -1.15
C TYR A 155 -9.75 -0.86 -0.44
N VAL A 156 -10.81 -0.12 -0.13
CA VAL A 156 -10.75 1.14 0.62
C VAL A 156 -10.17 0.91 2.02
N ASP A 157 -10.70 -0.06 2.77
CA ASP A 157 -10.23 -0.35 4.14
C ASP A 157 -8.73 -0.75 4.19
N ILE A 158 -8.26 -1.50 3.21
CA ILE A 158 -6.89 -2.02 3.18
C ILE A 158 -5.92 -0.99 2.58
N VAL A 159 -6.27 -0.40 1.44
CA VAL A 159 -5.34 0.44 0.67
C VAL A 159 -5.39 1.89 1.15
N TYR A 160 -6.58 2.45 1.35
CA TYR A 160 -6.71 3.82 1.81
C TYR A 160 -6.52 3.94 3.32
N ASP A 161 -7.31 3.21 4.11
CA ASP A 161 -7.34 3.42 5.56
C ASP A 161 -6.13 2.78 6.27
N SER A 162 -5.76 1.55 5.88
CA SER A 162 -4.67 0.84 6.55
C SER A 162 -3.28 1.29 6.06
N LEU A 163 -3.05 1.35 4.75
CA LEU A 163 -1.72 1.68 4.20
C LEU A 163 -1.46 3.19 4.16
N CYS A 164 -2.40 4.00 3.66
CA CYS A 164 -2.18 5.43 3.47
C CYS A 164 -2.40 6.27 4.73
N ASP A 165 -3.44 6.00 5.52
CA ASP A 165 -3.73 6.79 6.72
C ASP A 165 -3.03 6.24 7.98
N SER A 166 -3.29 4.97 8.32
CA SER A 166 -2.80 4.38 9.57
C SER A 166 -1.31 4.07 9.58
N LEU A 167 -0.76 3.45 8.54
CA LEU A 167 0.63 2.97 8.60
C LEU A 167 1.63 4.13 8.57
N VAL A 168 1.42 5.11 7.69
CA VAL A 168 2.24 6.33 7.63
C VAL A 168 2.08 7.17 8.90
N GLY A 169 0.85 7.37 9.39
CA GLY A 169 0.60 8.14 10.61
C GLY A 169 1.20 7.50 11.86
N ASN A 170 1.05 6.19 12.02
CA ASN A 170 1.59 5.45 13.18
C ASN A 170 3.11 5.34 13.15
N ALA A 171 3.72 5.24 11.97
CA ALA A 171 5.17 5.25 11.82
C ALA A 171 5.75 6.59 12.32
N VAL A 172 5.19 7.71 11.87
CA VAL A 172 5.58 9.06 12.32
C VAL A 172 5.39 9.24 13.83
N LEU A 173 4.26 8.77 14.38
CA LEU A 173 3.98 8.82 15.82
C LEU A 173 4.99 7.99 16.64
N ALA A 174 5.26 6.75 16.24
CA ALA A 174 6.22 5.88 16.91
C ALA A 174 7.62 6.50 16.95
N TRP A 175 8.05 7.14 15.86
CA TRP A 175 9.34 7.81 15.81
C TRP A 175 9.40 9.08 16.64
N SER A 176 8.39 9.93 16.58
CA SER A 176 8.33 11.11 17.44
C SER A 176 8.38 10.73 18.93
N GLY A 177 7.70 9.63 19.30
CA GLY A 177 7.75 9.06 20.65
C GLY A 177 9.15 8.58 21.04
N LEU A 178 9.86 7.86 20.15
CA LEU A 178 11.23 7.41 20.40
C LEU A 178 12.22 8.57 20.56
N VAL A 179 12.11 9.62 19.74
CA VAL A 179 12.95 10.82 19.84
C VAL A 179 12.71 11.51 21.18
N VAL A 180 11.44 11.72 21.56
CA VAL A 180 11.08 12.33 22.84
C VAL A 180 11.60 11.47 24.00
N ALA A 181 11.39 10.16 23.99
CA ALA A 181 11.88 9.26 25.02
C ALA A 181 13.41 9.29 25.17
N SER A 182 14.15 9.35 24.06
CA SER A 182 15.62 9.44 24.08
C SER A 182 16.14 10.71 24.76
N ILE A 183 15.42 11.84 24.62
CA ILE A 183 15.77 13.12 25.25
C ILE A 183 15.59 13.04 26.78
N PHE A 184 14.63 12.26 27.28
CA PHE A 184 14.35 12.14 28.71
C PHE A 184 15.15 11.02 29.40
N ILE A 185 15.42 9.91 28.71
CA ILE A 185 16.18 8.78 29.27
C ILE A 185 17.65 9.15 29.47
N CYS A 186 18.26 9.90 28.54
CA CYS A 186 19.67 10.29 28.64
C CYS A 186 19.98 11.11 29.92
N PRO A 187 19.26 12.18 30.27
CA PRO A 187 19.46 12.92 31.52
C PRO A 187 19.14 12.11 32.77
N LEU A 188 18.09 11.28 32.75
CA LEU A 188 17.72 10.44 33.90
C LEU A 188 18.80 9.41 34.23
N TYR A 189 19.40 8.80 33.20
CA TYR A 189 20.54 7.90 33.38
C TYR A 189 21.74 8.64 34.00
N ILE A 190 21.99 9.89 33.59
CA ILE A 190 23.07 10.73 34.14
C ILE A 190 22.85 11.08 35.62
N ILE A 191 21.60 11.31 36.02
CA ILE A 191 21.26 11.67 37.41
C ILE A 191 21.26 10.43 38.32
N TYR A 192 20.82 9.27 37.82
CA TYR A 192 20.75 8.04 38.61
C TYR A 192 22.12 7.37 38.84
N ASP A 193 23.08 7.61 37.95
CA ASP A 193 24.45 7.07 38.04
C ASP A 193 25.42 7.99 38.84
N GLN A 194 24.91 9.05 39.47
CA GLN A 194 25.62 9.92 40.43
C GLN A 194 25.20 9.63 41.86
#